data_AF-K1TPL1-F1
#
_entry.id   AF-K1TPL1-F1
#
_cell.length_a   1.000
_cell.length_b   1.000
_cell.length_c   1.000
_cell.angle_alpha   90.00
_cell.angle_beta   90.00
_cell.angle_gamma   90.00
#
_symmetry.space_group_name_H-M   'P 1'
#
loop_
_entity.id
_entity.type
_entity.pdbx_description
1 polymer ?
#
loop_
_entity_poly.entity_id
_entity_poly.type
_entity_poly.pdbx_seq_one_letter_code
_entity_poly.pdbx_strand_id
1 'polypeptide(L)' 'VGIYVGDGMMLHCGSPIRYANINSSYWQTHFYAFGRL' A
#
# COMPACT_ATOMS: atom_id res chain seq x y z
N VAL A 1 -1.53 -1.48 7.55
CA VAL A 1 -0.69 -0.31 7.21
C VAL A 1 0.46 -0.81 6.35
N GLY A 2 0.80 -0.11 5.27
CA GLY A 2 1.91 -0.45 4.37
C GLY A 2 2.95 0.66 4.34
N ILE A 3 4.19 0.32 3.97
CA ILE A 3 5.26 1.29 3.74
C ILE A 3 5.25 1.64 2.26
N TYR A 4 5.04 2.92 1.94
CA TYR A 4 5.13 3.39 0.56
C TYR A 4 6.59 3.32 0.09
N VAL A 5 6.83 2.72 -1.07
CA VAL A 5 8.18 2.49 -1.62
C VAL A 5 8.44 3.21 -2.95
N GLY A 6 7.50 4.04 -3.41
CA GLY A 6 7.61 4.73 -4.71
C GLY A 6 6.78 4.06 -5.80
N ASP A 7 6.62 4.75 -6.93
CA ASP A 7 5.93 4.28 -8.15
C ASP A 7 4.54 3.66 -7.93
N GLY A 8 3.78 4.17 -6.96
CA GLY A 8 2.46 3.63 -6.63
C GLY A 8 2.51 2.24 -5.97
N MET A 9 3.66 1.83 -5.46
CA MET A 9 3.86 0.56 -4.79
C MET A 9 4.02 0.75 -3.29
N MET A 10 3.53 -0.23 -2.52
CA MET A 10 3.78 -0.34 -1.09
C MET A 10 4.26 -1.75 -0.72
N LEU A 11 5.12 -1.84 0.29
CA LEU A 11 5.42 -3.08 0.98
C LEU A 11 4.39 -3.28 2.10
N HIS A 12 3.69 -4.40 2.08
CA HIS A 12 2.69 -4.73 3.09
C HIS A 12 2.87 -6.16 3.59
N CYS A 13 2.79 -6.34 4.91
CA CYS A 13 2.59 -7.63 5.57
C CYS A 13 1.15 -8.14 5.34
N GLY A 14 0.80 -8.41 4.08
CA GLY A 14 -0.32 -9.32 3.78
C GLY A 14 0.07 -10.76 4.08
N SER A 15 -0.84 -11.72 3.89
CA SER A 15 -0.52 -13.14 3.97
C SER A 15 -0.43 -13.74 2.55
N PRO A 16 0.76 -14.08 2.01
CA PRO A 16 2.13 -13.71 2.41
C PRO A 16 2.52 -12.23 2.23
N ILE A 17 3.64 -11.84 2.86
CA ILE A 17 4.29 -10.52 2.73
C ILE A 17 4.59 -10.26 1.26
N ARG A 18 4.16 -9.10 0.75
CA ARG A 18 4.26 -8.79 -0.68
C ARG A 18 4.27 -7.29 -0.97
N TYR A 19 4.76 -6.97 -2.16
CA TYR A 19 4.52 -5.68 -2.79
C TYR A 19 3.07 -5.62 -3.31
N ALA A 20 2.44 -4.47 -3.13
CA ALA A 20 1.08 -4.20 -3.59
C ALA A 20 1.02 -2.85 -4.30
N ASN A 21 0.26 -2.77 -5.39
CA ASN A 21 0.00 -1.53 -6.10
C ASN A 21 -1.16 -0.79 -5.44
N ILE A 22 -0.92 0.42 -4.93
CA ILE A 22 -1.92 1.23 -4.21
C ILE A 22 -3.01 1.76 -5.15
N ASN A 23 -2.74 1.79 -6.46
CA ASN A 23 -3.69 2.22 -7.49
C ASN A 23 -4.67 1.10 -7.89
N SER A 24 -4.62 -0.09 -7.30
CA SER A 24 -5.64 -1.10 -7.54
C SER A 24 -7.00 -0.67 -6.97
N SER A 25 -8.11 -1.10 -7.56
CA SER A 25 -9.47 -0.74 -7.09
C SER A 25 -9.70 -1.12 -5.63
N TYR A 26 -9.15 -2.25 -5.18
CA TYR A 26 -9.19 -2.66 -3.78
C TYR A 26 -8.46 -1.66 -2.88
N TRP A 27 -7.22 -1.28 -3.20
CA TRP A 27 -6.46 -0.38 -2.34
C TRP A 27 -6.96 1.07 -2.41
N GLN A 28 -7.45 1.53 -3.56
CA GLN A 28 -8.08 2.85 -3.67
C GLN A 28 -9.33 2.98 -2.81
N THR A 29 -10.17 1.93 -2.74
CA THR A 29 -11.37 1.93 -1.88
C THR A 29 -11.07 1.80 -0.39
N HIS A 30 -9.88 1.31 -0.03
CA HIS A 30 -9.43 1.15 1.36
C HIS A 30 -8.32 2.14 1.74
N PHE A 31 -8.07 3.15 0.90
CA PHE A 31 -7.07 4.18 1.15
C PHE A 31 -7.62 5.24 2.11
N TYR A 32 -6.85 5.58 3.14
CA TYR A 32 -7.21 6.61 4.10
C TYR A 32 -6.34 7.86 3.94
N ALA A 33 -5.03 7.73 4.14
CA ALA A 33 -4.07 8.81 3.99
C ALA A 33 -2.64 8.25 3.94
N PHE A 34 -1.70 9.09 3.49
CA PHE A 34 -0.28 8.90 3.74
C PHE A 34 0.12 9.52 5.08
N GLY A 35 1.07 8.90 5.79
CA GLY A 35 1.67 9.44 7.00
C GLY A 35 3.19 9.50 6.86
N ARG A 36 3.82 10.48 7.52
CA ARG A 36 5.27 10.63 7.63
C ARG A 36 5.64 10.62 9.11
N LEU A 37 6.74 9.93 9.46
CA LEU A 37 7.37 10.01 10.78
C LEU A 37 8.15 11.31 10.94
#